data_AF-A0A7C5JKU3-F1
#
_entry.id   AF-A0A7C5JKU3-F1
#
_cell.length_a   1.000
_cell.length_b   1.000
_cell.length_c   1.000
_cell.angle_alpha   90.00
_cell.angle_beta   90.00
_cell.angle_gamma   90.00
#
_symmetry.space_group_name_H-M   'P 1'
#
loop_
_entity.id
_entity.type
_entity.pdbx_description
1 polymer ?
#
loop_
_entity_poly.entity_id
_entity_poly.type
_entity_poly.pdbx_seq_one_letter_code
_entity_poly.pdbx_strand_id
1 'polypeptide(L)'
;MEIRKFTLKEDYLLYGDQNSIPIRKGIEVGDILREYAIEDSVDDYYKENGDVPQNYKDYESLVYQQYFGRELNKVQTINIWVTLYDKCDIGENNTSIIMINTYPFMPWGWNNRVSKVQVVGVFAGVAIYDKSWYRRHLGTLWLWGFESRCLIDLGISDKMSSGIKLL
;
A
#
# COMPACT_ATOMS: atom_id res chain seq x y z
N MET A 1 -14.41 -15.77 -5.34
CA MET A 1 -13.98 -14.99 -4.15
C MET A 1 -14.98 -13.87 -3.98
N GLU A 2 -15.48 -13.68 -2.75
CA GLU A 2 -16.50 -12.68 -2.44
C GLU A 2 -15.85 -11.31 -2.19
N ILE A 3 -16.34 -10.27 -2.85
CA ILE A 3 -15.87 -8.89 -2.63
C ILE A 3 -16.61 -8.35 -1.41
N ARG A 4 -15.88 -8.10 -0.32
CA ARG A 4 -16.44 -7.56 0.92
C ARG A 4 -16.10 -6.08 1.04
N LYS A 5 -17.14 -5.26 1.25
CA LYS A 5 -17.02 -3.82 1.50
C LYS A 5 -17.34 -3.56 2.97
N PHE A 6 -16.46 -2.81 3.63
CA PHE A 6 -16.62 -2.42 5.02
C PHE A 6 -16.86 -0.92 5.09
N THR A 7 -17.85 -0.49 5.88
CA THR A 7 -18.13 0.93 6.08
C THR A 7 -17.43 1.44 7.35
N LEU A 8 -17.34 0.59 8.37
CA LEU A 8 -16.65 0.89 9.62
C LEU A 8 -15.29 0.21 9.63
N LYS A 9 -14.28 0.93 10.13
CA LYS A 9 -12.93 0.40 10.35
C LYS A 9 -12.95 -0.83 11.26
N GLU A 10 -13.77 -0.82 12.30
CA GLU A 10 -13.84 -1.93 13.27
C GLU A 10 -14.33 -3.23 12.64
N ASP A 11 -15.34 -3.18 11.76
CA ASP A 11 -15.83 -4.37 11.04
C ASP A 11 -14.73 -4.98 10.15
N TYR A 12 -13.90 -4.11 9.56
CA TYR A 12 -12.79 -4.53 8.72
C TYR A 12 -11.67 -5.18 9.53
N LEU A 13 -11.35 -4.61 10.70
CA LEU A 13 -10.37 -5.18 11.64
C LEU A 13 -10.85 -6.55 12.15
N LEU A 14 -12.11 -6.64 12.59
CA LEU A 14 -12.72 -7.86 13.08
C LEU A 14 -12.70 -8.97 12.02
N TYR A 15 -13.00 -8.64 10.76
CA TYR A 15 -12.90 -9.59 9.66
C TYR A 15 -11.48 -10.14 9.50
N GLY A 16 -10.46 -9.28 9.60
CA GLY A 16 -9.07 -9.71 9.54
C GLY A 16 -8.71 -10.67 10.67
N ASP A 17 -9.08 -10.32 11.89
CA ASP A 17 -8.83 -11.13 13.09
C ASP A 17 -9.52 -12.51 12.97
N GLN A 18 -10.77 -12.55 12.50
CA GLN A 18 -11.54 -13.79 12.31
C GLN A 18 -10.97 -14.71 11.22
N ASN A 19 -10.35 -14.14 10.18
CA ASN A 19 -9.83 -14.90 9.04
C ASN A 19 -8.30 -15.08 9.09
N SER A 20 -7.66 -14.73 10.21
CA SER A 20 -6.19 -14.76 10.37
C SER A 20 -5.45 -13.98 9.28
N ILE A 21 -6.04 -12.88 8.83
CA ILE A 21 -5.47 -11.98 7.83
C ILE A 21 -4.88 -10.77 8.57
N PRO A 22 -3.60 -10.38 8.33
CA PRO A 22 -2.93 -9.31 9.08
C PRO A 22 -3.37 -7.89 8.68
N ILE A 23 -4.69 -7.67 8.59
CA ILE A 23 -5.33 -6.38 8.28
C ILE A 23 -4.98 -5.32 9.33
N ARG A 24 -5.08 -5.69 10.61
CA ARG A 24 -4.83 -4.79 11.74
C ARG A 24 -3.45 -4.15 11.67
N LYS A 25 -2.42 -4.97 11.43
CA LYS A 25 -1.04 -4.49 11.26
C LYS A 25 -0.92 -3.45 10.15
N GLY A 26 -1.55 -3.68 9.00
CA GLY A 26 -1.48 -2.76 7.86
C GLY A 26 -2.15 -1.41 8.10
N ILE A 27 -3.28 -1.42 8.81
CA ILE A 27 -4.01 -0.21 9.16
C ILE A 27 -3.26 0.57 10.24
N GLU A 28 -2.75 -0.11 11.26
CA GLU A 28 -1.95 0.53 12.33
C GLU A 28 -0.68 1.18 11.78
N VAL A 29 0.06 0.51 10.90
CA VAL A 29 1.23 1.11 10.24
C VAL A 29 0.84 2.35 9.43
N GLY A 30 -0.25 2.28 8.65
CA GLY A 30 -0.72 3.44 7.89
C GLY A 30 -1.14 4.61 8.78
N ASP A 31 -1.84 4.34 9.89
CA ASP A 31 -2.27 5.37 10.83
C ASP A 31 -1.07 6.03 11.54
N ILE A 32 -0.12 5.25 12.05
CA ILE A 32 1.09 5.75 12.72
C ILE A 32 1.91 6.65 11.78
N LEU A 33 2.15 6.19 10.56
CA LEU A 33 2.94 6.96 9.58
C LEU A 33 2.21 8.23 9.12
N ARG A 34 0.88 8.15 8.98
CA ARG A 34 0.05 9.33 8.69
C ARG A 34 0.13 10.35 9.81
N GLU A 35 0.01 9.92 11.06
CA GLU A 35 0.05 10.80 12.24
C GLU A 35 1.39 11.52 12.32
N TYR A 36 2.50 10.79 12.19
CA TYR A 36 3.83 11.38 12.12
C TYR A 36 3.95 12.40 10.98
N ALA A 37 3.45 12.06 9.78
CA ALA A 37 3.50 12.98 8.64
C ALA A 37 2.71 14.28 8.85
N ILE A 38 1.63 14.23 9.64
CA ILE A 38 0.82 15.40 10.01
C ILE A 38 1.51 16.23 11.08
N GLU A 39 2.02 15.59 12.13
CA GLU A 39 2.64 16.28 13.28
C GLU A 39 3.94 16.99 12.91
N ASP A 40 4.76 16.37 12.06
CA ASP A 40 6.06 16.91 11.63
C ASP A 40 6.00 17.66 10.29
N SER A 41 4.79 18.00 9.81
CA SER A 41 4.57 18.78 8.57
C SER A 41 5.31 18.23 7.35
N VAL A 42 5.39 16.91 7.23
CA VAL A 42 6.16 16.21 6.20
C VAL A 42 5.66 16.53 4.79
N ASP A 43 4.34 16.70 4.64
CA ASP A 43 3.70 17.08 3.37
C ASP A 43 4.17 18.47 2.89
N ASP A 44 4.39 19.39 3.80
CA ASP A 44 4.81 20.76 3.47
C ASP A 44 6.30 20.79 3.14
N TYR A 45 7.14 20.10 3.93
CA TYR A 45 8.55 19.91 3.59
C TYR A 45 8.72 19.29 2.19
N TYR A 46 7.93 18.25 1.87
CA TYR A 46 7.99 17.59 0.57
C TYR A 46 7.60 18.53 -0.58
N LYS A 47 6.56 19.35 -0.42
CA LYS A 47 6.15 20.32 -1.45
C LYS A 47 7.21 21.39 -1.70
N GLU A 48 7.90 21.82 -0.65
CA GLU A 48 8.93 22.86 -0.73
C GLU A 48 10.25 22.33 -1.29
N ASN A 49 10.65 21.11 -0.90
CA ASN A 49 11.99 20.58 -1.18
C ASN A 49 12.01 19.50 -2.27
N GLY A 50 10.85 18.93 -2.63
CA GLY A 50 10.74 17.85 -3.62
C GLY A 50 11.24 16.48 -3.14
N ASP A 51 11.64 16.35 -1.88
CA ASP A 51 12.08 15.10 -1.26
C ASP A 51 11.47 14.93 0.13
N VAL A 52 11.39 13.67 0.58
CA VAL A 52 10.91 13.31 1.91
C VAL A 52 12.04 13.51 2.91
N PRO A 53 11.77 14.16 4.06
CA PRO A 53 12.80 14.44 5.04
C PRO A 53 13.33 13.14 5.66
N GLN A 54 14.62 13.13 6.02
CA GLN A 54 15.30 11.90 6.44
C GLN A 54 14.71 11.31 7.72
N ASN A 55 14.27 12.14 8.67
CA ASN A 55 13.59 11.69 9.89
C ASN A 55 12.35 10.85 9.59
N TYR A 56 11.55 11.24 8.60
CA TYR A 56 10.40 10.46 8.17
C TYR A 56 10.83 9.13 7.56
N LYS A 57 11.86 9.12 6.70
CA LYS A 57 12.39 7.88 6.08
C LYS A 57 12.87 6.89 7.16
N ASP A 58 13.58 7.40 8.16
CA ASP A 58 14.10 6.61 9.29
C ASP A 58 12.95 6.07 10.15
N TYR A 59 11.96 6.92 10.46
CA TYR A 59 10.77 6.54 11.21
C TYR A 59 9.93 5.49 10.46
N GLU A 60 9.72 5.67 9.14
CA GLU A 60 9.02 4.72 8.29
C GLU A 60 9.69 3.34 8.32
N SER A 61 11.03 3.33 8.21
CA SER A 61 11.80 2.09 8.30
C SER A 61 11.67 1.42 9.66
N LEU A 62 11.71 2.19 10.74
CA LEU A 62 11.55 1.68 12.11
C LEU A 62 10.16 1.05 12.31
N VAL A 63 9.10 1.78 11.97
CA VAL A 63 7.70 1.31 12.14
C VAL A 63 7.46 0.06 11.31
N TYR A 64 7.86 0.06 10.04
CA TYR A 64 7.68 -1.12 9.19
C TYR A 64 8.45 -2.33 9.71
N GLN A 65 9.68 -2.12 10.21
CA GLN A 65 10.48 -3.19 10.82
C GLN A 65 9.85 -3.72 12.10
N GLN A 66 9.29 -2.88 12.96
CA GLN A 66 8.62 -3.31 14.18
C GLN A 66 7.39 -4.20 13.89
N TYR A 67 6.61 -3.86 12.86
CA TYR A 67 5.36 -4.55 12.56
C TYR A 67 5.54 -5.83 11.72
N PHE A 68 6.46 -5.80 10.76
CA PHE A 68 6.67 -6.87 9.79
C PHE A 68 7.99 -7.62 9.98
N GLY A 69 8.83 -7.21 10.94
CA GLY A 69 10.14 -7.82 11.21
C GLY A 69 11.14 -7.63 10.07
N ARG A 70 10.94 -6.62 9.21
CA ARG A 70 11.66 -6.46 7.93
C ARG A 70 12.16 -5.04 7.74
N GLU A 71 13.40 -4.91 7.30
CA GLU A 71 13.98 -3.61 6.95
C GLU A 71 13.51 -3.16 5.56
N LEU A 72 13.13 -1.89 5.40
CA LEU A 72 12.65 -1.34 4.12
C LEU A 72 13.72 -1.37 3.01
N ASN A 73 15.00 -1.32 3.39
CA ASN A 73 16.14 -1.10 2.49
C ASN A 73 17.04 -2.32 2.29
N LYS A 74 16.70 -3.48 2.88
CA LYS A 74 17.38 -4.73 2.54
C LYS A 74 16.49 -5.52 1.59
N VAL A 75 17.07 -5.94 0.46
CA VAL A 75 16.57 -7.07 -0.34
C VAL A 75 16.71 -8.33 0.53
N GLN A 76 15.94 -8.41 1.60
CA GLN A 76 15.71 -9.69 2.24
C GLN A 76 14.91 -10.51 1.23
N THR A 77 15.36 -11.75 1.05
CA THR A 77 14.91 -12.81 0.15
C THR A 77 13.40 -13.08 0.23
N ILE A 78 12.61 -12.13 -0.22
CA ILE A 78 11.17 -12.23 -0.23
C ILE A 78 10.77 -12.44 -1.68
N ASN A 79 10.43 -13.67 -2.01
CA ASN A 79 9.81 -14.05 -3.29
C ASN A 79 8.37 -13.50 -3.40
N ILE A 80 8.12 -12.27 -2.94
CA ILE A 80 6.83 -11.60 -2.98
C ILE A 80 7.02 -10.25 -3.66
N TRP A 81 6.69 -10.19 -4.94
CA TRP A 81 6.68 -8.99 -5.74
C TRP A 81 5.24 -8.47 -5.83
N VAL A 82 5.06 -7.19 -5.53
CA VAL A 82 3.81 -6.49 -5.82
C VAL A 82 4.07 -5.60 -7.01
N THR A 83 3.34 -5.83 -8.09
CA THR A 83 3.43 -5.02 -9.31
C THR A 83 2.14 -4.23 -9.47
N LEU A 84 2.27 -2.92 -9.61
CA LEU A 84 1.16 -2.00 -9.86
C LEU A 84 1.15 -1.69 -11.36
N TYR A 85 -0.02 -1.84 -11.98
CA TYR A 85 -0.23 -1.58 -13.41
C TYR A 85 -1.15 -0.39 -13.62
N ASP A 86 -0.87 0.40 -14.65
CA ASP A 86 -1.69 1.58 -14.98
C ASP A 86 -3.02 1.25 -15.68
N LYS A 87 -3.20 0.01 -16.14
CA LYS A 87 -4.39 -0.47 -16.83
C LYS A 87 -4.81 -1.86 -16.35
N CYS A 88 -6.12 -2.13 -16.42
CA CYS A 88 -6.71 -3.42 -16.08
C CYS A 88 -6.46 -4.49 -17.15
N ASP A 89 -6.50 -4.11 -18.43
CA ASP A 89 -6.44 -5.04 -19.58
C ASP A 89 -5.21 -5.95 -19.63
N ILE A 90 -5.32 -7.03 -20.39
CA ILE A 90 -4.31 -8.09 -20.55
C ILE A 90 -3.39 -7.82 -21.78
N GLY A 91 -3.41 -6.61 -22.34
CA GLY A 91 -2.74 -6.28 -23.60
C GLY A 91 -1.32 -5.68 -23.47
N GLU A 92 -0.61 -5.69 -24.59
CA GLU A 92 0.64 -4.94 -24.83
C GLU A 92 0.34 -3.43 -24.72
N ASN A 93 1.17 -2.67 -23.97
CA ASN A 93 1.00 -1.25 -23.57
C ASN A 93 0.52 -0.98 -22.12
N ASN A 94 0.62 -1.96 -21.23
CA ASN A 94 0.55 -1.69 -19.79
C ASN A 94 1.91 -1.20 -19.31
N THR A 95 1.93 -0.09 -18.57
CA THR A 95 3.12 0.30 -17.80
C THR A 95 2.99 -0.26 -16.39
N SER A 96 4.12 -0.58 -15.76
CA SER A 96 4.14 -1.18 -14.43
C SER A 96 5.25 -0.61 -13.56
N ILE A 97 5.01 -0.51 -12.26
CA ILE A 97 6.03 -0.28 -11.24
C ILE A 97 5.99 -1.37 -10.18
N ILE A 98 7.16 -1.66 -9.62
CA ILE A 98 7.30 -2.60 -8.50
C ILE A 98 7.13 -1.82 -7.21
N MET A 99 6.15 -2.22 -6.41
CA MET A 99 5.97 -1.71 -5.05
C MET A 99 6.91 -2.46 -4.10
N ILE A 100 7.87 -1.73 -3.54
CA ILE A 100 8.92 -2.31 -2.70
C ILE A 100 8.33 -2.78 -1.36
N ASN A 101 7.85 -1.83 -0.55
CA ASN A 101 7.23 -2.07 0.75
C ASN A 101 6.20 -0.98 1.06
N THR A 102 6.65 0.27 1.08
CA THR A 102 5.82 1.44 1.35
C THR A 102 5.93 2.41 0.18
N TYR A 103 4.83 3.07 -0.14
CA TYR A 103 4.79 4.26 -0.96
C TYR A 103 4.04 5.35 -0.20
N PRO A 104 4.74 6.22 0.55
CA PRO A 104 4.10 7.36 1.20
C PRO A 104 3.51 8.35 0.18
N PHE A 105 4.06 8.37 -1.03
CA PHE A 105 3.48 9.05 -2.19
C PHE A 105 3.83 8.23 -3.45
N MET A 106 3.03 8.37 -4.50
CA MET A 106 3.33 7.67 -5.76
C MET A 106 4.56 8.29 -6.45
N PRO A 107 5.40 7.47 -7.09
CA PRO A 107 6.48 7.96 -7.95
C PRO A 107 5.98 8.92 -9.04
N TRP A 108 6.91 9.68 -9.62
CA TRP A 108 6.57 10.66 -10.65
C TRP A 108 5.81 10.01 -11.82
N GLY A 109 4.70 10.65 -12.22
CA GLY A 109 3.85 10.18 -13.30
C GLY A 109 2.94 8.98 -12.96
N TRP A 110 2.91 8.50 -11.71
CA TRP A 110 2.11 7.35 -11.27
C TRP A 110 0.93 7.68 -10.35
N ASN A 111 0.83 8.92 -9.89
CA ASN A 111 -0.25 9.36 -9.02
C ASN A 111 -1.62 9.17 -9.70
N ASN A 112 -2.58 8.53 -9.01
CA ASN A 112 -3.93 8.22 -9.50
C ASN A 112 -3.98 7.42 -10.82
N ARG A 113 -3.01 6.52 -11.04
CA ARG A 113 -2.97 5.70 -12.26
C ARG A 113 -3.15 4.20 -12.03
N VAL A 114 -3.02 3.72 -10.80
CA VAL A 114 -3.02 2.28 -10.54
C VAL A 114 -4.41 1.72 -10.80
N SER A 115 -4.52 0.83 -11.78
CA SER A 115 -5.78 0.19 -12.15
C SER A 115 -5.80 -1.30 -11.81
N LYS A 116 -4.63 -1.92 -11.63
CA LYS A 116 -4.48 -3.34 -11.33
C LYS A 116 -3.29 -3.59 -10.42
N VAL A 117 -3.47 -4.54 -9.51
CA VAL A 117 -2.42 -5.04 -8.62
C VAL A 117 -2.18 -6.50 -8.94
N GLN A 118 -0.91 -6.87 -9.10
CA GLN A 118 -0.47 -8.26 -9.17
C GLN A 118 0.43 -8.57 -7.99
N VAL A 119 0.24 -9.74 -7.41
CA VAL A 119 1.20 -10.34 -6.50
C VAL A 119 1.85 -11.52 -7.20
N VAL A 120 3.17 -11.62 -7.06
CA VAL A 120 3.95 -12.81 -7.40
C VAL A 120 4.64 -13.27 -6.13
N GLY A 121 4.06 -14.25 -5.44
CA GLY A 121 4.58 -14.81 -4.20
C GLY A 121 3.57 -15.68 -3.47
N VAL A 122 3.89 -16.14 -2.26
CA VAL A 122 2.99 -17.07 -1.54
C VAL A 122 1.69 -16.38 -1.14
N PHE A 123 1.78 -15.22 -0.50
CA PHE A 123 0.65 -14.40 -0.06
C PHE A 123 1.12 -12.97 0.24
N ALA A 124 0.36 -11.97 -0.18
CA ALA A 124 0.62 -10.58 0.17
C ALA A 124 -0.66 -9.75 0.20
N GLY A 125 -0.66 -8.72 1.04
CA GLY A 125 -1.67 -7.68 1.02
C GLY A 125 -1.16 -6.38 0.41
N VAL A 126 -2.05 -5.57 -0.12
CA VAL A 126 -1.76 -4.19 -0.54
C VAL A 126 -2.86 -3.29 -0.04
N ALA A 127 -2.53 -2.44 0.94
CA ALA A 127 -3.40 -1.36 1.39
C ALA A 127 -3.24 -0.14 0.46
N ILE A 128 -4.36 0.37 -0.03
CA ILE A 128 -4.43 1.45 -1.00
C ILE A 128 -5.08 2.68 -0.36
N TYR A 129 -4.49 3.84 -0.60
CA TYR A 129 -4.96 5.13 -0.10
C TYR A 129 -4.98 6.14 -1.24
N ASP A 130 -5.95 7.04 -1.22
CA ASP A 130 -6.15 7.97 -2.34
C ASP A 130 -5.49 9.34 -2.17
N LYS A 131 -4.78 9.53 -1.07
CA LYS A 131 -3.93 10.70 -0.82
C LYS A 131 -2.57 10.25 -0.32
N SER A 132 -1.55 11.08 -0.55
CA SER A 132 -0.22 10.88 0.03
C SER A 132 -0.28 10.80 1.56
N TRP A 133 0.70 10.12 2.13
CA TRP A 133 0.89 9.88 3.56
C TRP A 133 -0.25 9.05 4.16
N TYR A 134 -0.68 8.03 3.41
CA TYR A 134 -1.68 7.04 3.85
C TYR A 134 -3.01 7.67 4.29
N ARG A 135 -3.37 8.79 3.65
CA ARG A 135 -4.61 9.51 3.93
C ARG A 135 -5.76 8.93 3.10
N ARG A 136 -6.92 8.74 3.75
CA ARG A 136 -8.18 8.21 3.17
C ARG A 136 -7.98 6.85 2.48
N HIS A 137 -8.14 5.79 3.28
CA HIS A 137 -8.06 4.39 2.86
C HIS A 137 -9.16 4.07 1.85
N LEU A 138 -8.78 3.46 0.72
CA LEU A 138 -9.71 2.99 -0.31
C LEU A 138 -10.06 1.51 -0.15
N GLY A 139 -9.15 0.72 0.39
CA GLY A 139 -9.31 -0.71 0.53
C GLY A 139 -7.98 -1.44 0.63
N THR A 140 -8.07 -2.74 0.88
CA THR A 140 -6.90 -3.62 0.88
C THR A 140 -7.21 -4.85 0.05
N LEU A 141 -6.26 -5.24 -0.79
CA LEU A 141 -6.31 -6.46 -1.57
C LEU A 141 -5.44 -7.50 -0.89
N TRP A 142 -5.91 -8.75 -0.84
CA TRP A 142 -5.12 -9.90 -0.40
C TRP A 142 -5.06 -10.88 -1.56
N LEU A 143 -3.85 -11.18 -2.03
CA LEU A 143 -3.61 -11.96 -3.23
C LEU A 143 -2.60 -13.08 -2.94
N TRP A 144 -2.78 -14.19 -3.64
CA TRP A 144 -1.94 -15.39 -3.50
C TRP A 144 -1.28 -15.73 -4.83
N GLY A 145 -0.14 -16.40 -4.80
CA GLY A 145 0.51 -16.91 -6.00
C GLY A 145 0.86 -15.82 -7.01
N PHE A 146 0.38 -16.00 -8.25
CA PHE A 146 0.57 -15.11 -9.40
C PHE A 146 -0.70 -14.30 -9.72
N GLU A 147 -1.60 -14.16 -8.74
CA GLU A 147 -2.88 -13.49 -8.95
C GLU A 147 -2.72 -12.02 -9.28
N SER A 148 -3.55 -11.56 -10.22
CA SER A 148 -3.77 -10.15 -10.48
C SER A 148 -5.26 -9.83 -10.37
N ARG A 149 -5.56 -8.61 -9.94
CA ARG A 149 -6.92 -8.09 -9.82
C ARG A 149 -6.99 -6.65 -10.26
N CYS A 150 -8.02 -6.32 -11.02
CA CYS A 150 -8.35 -4.95 -11.34
C CYS A 150 -9.08 -4.30 -10.17
N LEU A 151 -8.74 -3.04 -9.88
CA LEU A 151 -9.36 -2.30 -8.80
C LEU A 151 -10.85 -2.07 -9.04
N ILE A 152 -11.23 -1.83 -10.31
CA ILE A 152 -12.62 -1.62 -10.71
C ILE A 152 -13.51 -2.82 -10.39
N ASP A 153 -13.01 -4.05 -10.59
CA ASP A 153 -13.76 -5.28 -10.29
C ASP A 153 -14.04 -5.41 -8.80
N LEU A 154 -13.15 -4.85 -7.96
CA LEU A 154 -13.28 -4.84 -6.50
C LEU A 154 -14.05 -3.62 -5.99
N GLY A 155 -14.45 -2.70 -6.87
CA GLY A 155 -15.05 -1.42 -6.49
C GLY A 155 -14.09 -0.48 -5.75
N ILE A 156 -12.78 -0.66 -5.92
CA ILE A 156 -11.73 0.21 -5.42
C ILE A 156 -11.41 1.25 -6.50
N SER A 157 -11.29 2.52 -6.14
CA SER A 157 -10.93 3.57 -7.09
C SER A 157 -9.47 3.43 -7.55
N ASP A 158 -9.22 3.78 -8.81
CA ASP A 158 -7.89 3.92 -9.43
C ASP A 158 -7.07 5.14 -8.93
N LYS A 159 -7.62 5.90 -7.99
CA LYS A 159 -7.03 7.11 -7.41
C LYS A 159 -5.95 6.83 -6.36
N MET A 160 -5.19 5.75 -6.51
CA MET A 160 -4.10 5.43 -5.59
C MET A 160 -3.04 6.55 -5.61
N SER A 161 -2.77 7.13 -4.44
CA SER A 161 -1.73 8.14 -4.23
C SER A 161 -0.71 7.74 -3.16
N SER A 162 -1.01 6.72 -2.35
CA SER A 162 -0.04 6.06 -1.46
C SER A 162 -0.48 4.62 -1.16
N GLY A 163 0.42 3.80 -0.62
CA GLY A 163 0.12 2.40 -0.31
C GLY A 163 1.13 1.69 0.56
N ILE A 164 0.68 0.62 1.22
CA ILE A 164 1.52 -0.24 2.06
C ILE A 164 1.35 -1.69 1.62
N LYS A 165 2.47 -2.36 1.36
CA LYS A 165 2.57 -3.79 1.15
C LYS A 165 2.50 -4.49 2.50
N LEU A 166 1.59 -5.45 2.63
CA LEU A 166 1.34 -6.20 3.85
C LEU A 166 1.88 -7.62 3.68
N LEU A 167 2.60 -8.09 4.68
CA LEU A 167 3.37 -9.34 4.66
C LEU A 167 3.05 -10.22 5.87
#